data_AF-A0A934W1U1-F1
#
_entry.id   AF-A0A934W1U1-F1
#
_cell.length_a   1.000
_cell.length_b   1.000
_cell.length_c   1.000
_cell.angle_alpha   90.00
_cell.angle_beta   90.00
_cell.angle_gamma   90.00
#
_symmetry.space_group_name_H-M   'P 1'
#
loop_
_entity.id
_entity.type
_entity.pdbx_description
1 polymer ?
#
loop_
_entity_poly.entity_id
_entity_poly.type
_entity_poly.pdbx_seq_one_letter_code
_entity_poly.pdbx_strand_id
1 'polypeptide(L)'
;MTDTTTLLALFGLGLVGIAIGFAVTRLRDWQRRFELFAHQSELRVSDEVITAAVIRRLRRTENGSASGALVGLLLSALLFAIVHPADFQGFVWGAVLPLMLLGVTAGSMAASVSDELFSPDEHAPRVARAVSVTIRDYISPVRFWLVPALILTASLLAVMGLVLSSIGVIDPPRYFESSAVWVAALAVVLAIGGAIAARIVIRHKQAASDQLELAWSDALRADTLRNLWVFESEVGWLAVVFAGLGILRALDTPIEPQWARIVLQLSANLGIIALSRVFNYGGGRNYFRYRLWPILGDVGEIVDDSEEDDSEESDDARAAERRP
;
A
#
# COMPACT_ATOMS: atom_id res chain seq x y z
N MET A 1 -6.65 41.10 9.79
CA MET A 1 -7.55 39.93 9.86
C MET A 1 -7.77 39.47 8.43
N THR A 2 -7.10 38.40 8.01
CA THR A 2 -7.42 37.74 6.74
C THR A 2 -8.78 37.10 6.88
N ASP A 3 -9.67 37.41 5.96
CA ASP A 3 -11.03 36.89 5.95
C ASP A 3 -10.99 35.37 5.80
N THR A 4 -11.74 34.63 6.61
CA THR A 4 -11.73 33.14 6.63
C THR A 4 -12.01 32.55 5.26
N THR A 5 -12.81 33.26 4.46
CA THR A 5 -13.10 33.03 3.05
C THR A 5 -11.83 33.01 2.18
N THR A 6 -10.89 33.91 2.44
CA THR A 6 -9.63 34.04 1.69
C THR A 6 -8.68 32.89 2.01
N LEU A 7 -8.63 32.46 3.28
CA LEU A 7 -7.84 31.30 3.70
C LEU A 7 -8.39 30.00 3.10
N LEU A 8 -9.72 29.83 3.06
CA LEU A 8 -10.36 28.68 2.42
C LEU A 8 -10.09 28.65 0.91
N ALA A 9 -10.15 29.80 0.23
CA ALA A 9 -9.86 29.90 -1.20
C ALA A 9 -8.40 29.55 -1.52
N LEU A 10 -7.44 30.06 -0.74
CA LEU A 10 -6.03 29.73 -0.89
C LEU A 10 -5.74 28.26 -0.58
N PHE A 11 -6.38 27.70 0.45
CA PHE A 11 -6.26 26.29 0.78
C PHE A 11 -6.80 25.40 -0.35
N GLY A 12 -7.99 25.71 -0.87
CA GLY A 12 -8.58 25.01 -2.01
C GLY A 12 -7.68 25.07 -3.25
N LEU A 13 -7.12 26.24 -3.56
CA LEU A 13 -6.16 26.41 -4.67
C LEU A 13 -4.88 25.59 -4.45
N GLY A 14 -4.36 25.53 -3.23
CA GLY A 14 -3.20 24.71 -2.89
C GLY A 14 -3.46 23.22 -3.10
N LEU A 15 -4.63 22.73 -2.66
CA LEU A 15 -5.05 21.34 -2.87
C LEU A 15 -5.20 21.00 -4.35
N VAL A 16 -5.79 21.91 -5.14
CA VAL A 16 -5.92 21.77 -6.59
C VAL A 16 -4.53 21.74 -7.25
N GLY A 17 -3.59 22.60 -6.83
CA GLY A 17 -2.22 22.59 -7.33
C GLY A 17 -1.48 21.28 -7.06
N ILE A 18 -1.62 20.73 -5.85
CA ILE A 18 -1.05 19.42 -5.47
C ILE A 18 -1.68 18.30 -6.32
N ALA A 19 -3.01 18.31 -6.47
CA ALA A 19 -3.71 17.34 -7.29
C ALA A 19 -3.26 17.39 -8.77
N ILE A 20 -3.09 18.58 -9.33
CA ILE A 20 -2.59 18.78 -10.69
C ILE A 20 -1.14 18.30 -10.82
N GLY A 21 -0.26 18.66 -9.89
CA GLY A 21 1.14 18.19 -9.90
C GLY A 21 1.24 16.66 -9.82
N PHE A 22 0.36 16.05 -9.02
CA PHE A 22 0.24 14.60 -8.93
C PHE A 22 -0.31 13.97 -10.22
N ALA A 23 -1.25 14.63 -10.91
CA ALA A 23 -1.75 14.17 -12.20
C ALA A 23 -0.71 14.30 -13.33
N VAL A 24 0.07 15.39 -13.36
CA VAL A 24 1.08 15.66 -14.40
C VAL A 24 2.27 14.70 -14.30
N THR A 25 2.72 14.38 -13.09
CA THR A 25 3.80 13.39 -12.86
C THR A 25 3.41 11.96 -13.25
N ARG A 26 2.13 11.72 -13.56
CA ARG A 26 1.56 10.42 -13.94
C ARG A 26 1.44 10.16 -15.43
N LEU A 27 1.83 11.09 -16.30
CA LEU A 27 2.03 10.84 -17.75
C LEU A 27 3.26 9.95 -18.03
N ARG A 28 3.58 9.05 -17.10
CA ARG A 28 4.75 8.18 -17.13
C ARG A 28 4.58 7.08 -18.15
N ASP A 29 5.72 6.67 -18.68
CA ASP A 29 5.86 5.51 -19.54
C ASP A 29 5.41 4.23 -18.82
N TRP A 30 4.28 3.68 -19.26
CA TRP A 30 3.66 2.49 -18.67
C TRP A 30 4.49 1.24 -18.92
N GLN A 31 5.30 1.23 -19.98
CA GLN A 31 6.20 0.13 -20.31
C GLN A 31 7.26 0.01 -19.20
N ARG A 32 7.89 1.12 -18.82
CA ARG A 32 8.86 1.15 -17.72
C ARG A 32 8.27 0.67 -16.38
N ARG A 33 7.02 1.01 -16.08
CA ARG A 33 6.37 0.53 -14.84
C ARG A 33 6.07 -0.96 -14.88
N PHE A 34 5.64 -1.45 -16.05
CA PHE A 34 5.45 -2.88 -16.27
C PHE A 34 6.78 -3.62 -16.13
N GLU A 35 7.86 -3.15 -16.75
CA GLU A 35 9.21 -3.73 -16.62
C GLU A 35 9.68 -3.75 -15.16
N LEU A 36 9.51 -2.66 -14.43
CA LEU A 36 9.83 -2.62 -13.00
C LEU A 36 8.99 -3.62 -12.20
N PHE A 37 7.71 -3.79 -12.54
CA PHE A 37 6.84 -4.75 -11.89
C PHE A 37 7.20 -6.20 -12.25
N ALA A 38 7.54 -6.47 -13.50
CA ALA A 38 8.03 -7.75 -13.98
C ALA A 38 9.34 -8.13 -13.29
N HIS A 39 10.30 -7.20 -13.23
CA HIS A 39 11.57 -7.38 -12.53
C HIS A 39 11.35 -7.60 -11.03
N GLN A 40 10.44 -6.86 -10.38
CA GLN A 40 10.17 -7.04 -8.94
C GLN A 40 9.41 -8.33 -8.62
N SER A 41 8.66 -8.85 -9.58
CA SER A 41 7.96 -10.14 -9.47
C SER A 41 8.85 -11.30 -9.92
N GLU A 42 10.00 -11.00 -10.55
CA GLU A 42 10.96 -11.95 -11.11
C GLU A 42 10.26 -12.98 -12.04
N LEU A 43 9.31 -12.49 -12.85
CA LEU A 43 8.55 -13.25 -13.84
C LEU A 43 8.99 -12.88 -15.26
N ARG A 44 8.93 -13.85 -16.17
CA ARG A 44 9.25 -13.65 -17.59
C ARG A 44 8.16 -12.84 -18.29
N VAL A 45 8.59 -11.92 -19.15
CA VAL A 45 7.72 -11.19 -20.08
C VAL A 45 7.75 -11.96 -21.39
N SER A 46 6.65 -12.62 -21.77
CA SER A 46 6.62 -13.43 -23.00
C SER A 46 5.44 -13.12 -23.93
N ASP A 47 4.38 -12.46 -23.43
CA ASP A 47 3.17 -12.25 -24.21
C ASP A 47 2.67 -10.80 -24.11
N GLU A 48 2.34 -10.20 -25.26
CA GLU A 48 1.71 -8.89 -25.37
C GLU A 48 0.34 -8.87 -24.70
N VAL A 49 -0.40 -9.98 -24.73
CA VAL A 49 -1.73 -10.09 -24.11
C VAL A 49 -1.64 -9.96 -22.59
N ILE A 50 -0.71 -10.69 -21.96
CA ILE A 50 -0.44 -10.60 -20.52
C ILE A 50 0.03 -9.19 -20.16
N THR A 51 0.95 -8.63 -20.96
CA THR A 51 1.49 -7.29 -20.76
C THR A 51 0.38 -6.23 -20.77
N ALA A 52 -0.52 -6.28 -21.76
CA ALA A 52 -1.65 -5.36 -21.85
C ALA A 52 -2.61 -5.50 -20.67
N ALA A 53 -2.90 -6.73 -20.22
CA ALA A 53 -3.75 -6.98 -19.06
C ALA A 53 -3.15 -6.42 -17.76
N VAL A 54 -1.84 -6.65 -17.53
CA VAL A 54 -1.12 -6.13 -16.36
C VAL A 54 -1.09 -4.59 -16.40
N ILE A 55 -0.75 -3.98 -17.54
CA ILE A 55 -0.75 -2.50 -17.68
C ILE A 55 -2.13 -1.92 -17.41
N ARG A 56 -3.20 -2.53 -17.92
CA ARG A 56 -4.58 -2.09 -17.66
C ARG A 56 -4.90 -2.10 -16.17
N ARG A 57 -4.50 -3.14 -15.44
CA ARG A 57 -4.71 -3.23 -13.99
C ARG A 57 -3.86 -2.24 -13.20
N LEU A 58 -2.61 -2.03 -13.59
CA LEU A 58 -1.74 -1.01 -13.00
C LEU A 58 -2.32 0.39 -13.19
N ARG A 59 -2.89 0.69 -14.38
CA ARG A 59 -3.62 1.94 -14.65
C ARG A 59 -4.83 2.11 -13.75
N ARG A 60 -5.67 1.09 -13.61
CA ARG A 60 -6.85 1.13 -12.73
C ARG A 60 -6.46 1.38 -11.28
N THR A 61 -5.44 0.66 -10.78
CA THR A 61 -4.94 0.81 -9.40
C THR A 61 -4.36 2.20 -9.18
N GLU A 62 -3.61 2.73 -10.15
CA GLU A 62 -3.10 4.10 -10.09
C GLU A 62 -4.25 5.13 -10.10
N ASN A 63 -5.22 5.00 -10.99
CA ASN A 63 -6.39 5.89 -11.05
C ASN A 63 -7.17 5.84 -9.73
N GLY A 64 -7.36 4.66 -9.16
CA GLY A 64 -7.94 4.48 -7.82
C GLY A 64 -7.14 5.22 -6.75
N SER A 65 -5.81 5.14 -6.80
CA SER A 65 -4.94 5.88 -5.88
C SER A 65 -5.10 7.40 -6.01
N ALA A 66 -5.28 7.92 -7.23
CA ALA A 66 -5.52 9.35 -7.45
C ALA A 66 -6.89 9.78 -6.93
N SER A 67 -7.96 9.05 -7.28
CA SER A 67 -9.30 9.36 -6.79
C SER A 67 -9.36 9.28 -5.27
N GLY A 68 -8.69 8.29 -4.67
CA GLY A 68 -8.54 8.17 -3.24
C GLY A 68 -7.79 9.35 -2.61
N ALA A 69 -6.68 9.81 -3.20
CA ALA A 69 -5.97 11.00 -2.74
C ALA A 69 -6.90 12.24 -2.75
N LEU A 70 -7.65 12.44 -3.83
CA LEU A 70 -8.62 13.52 -3.95
C LEU A 70 -9.70 13.44 -2.87
N VAL A 71 -10.24 12.25 -2.61
CA VAL A 71 -11.20 12.03 -1.52
C VAL A 71 -10.58 12.39 -0.17
N GLY A 72 -9.35 11.96 0.11
CA GLY A 72 -8.62 12.33 1.33
C GLY A 72 -8.44 13.84 1.49
N LEU A 73 -8.11 14.55 0.40
CA LEU A 73 -8.01 16.00 0.38
C LEU A 73 -9.36 16.70 0.61
N LEU A 74 -10.44 16.19 -0.01
CA LEU A 74 -11.79 16.71 0.20
C LEU A 74 -12.26 16.52 1.64
N LEU A 75 -12.01 15.35 2.23
CA LEU A 75 -12.29 15.08 3.65
C LEU A 75 -11.50 16.01 4.57
N SER A 76 -10.24 16.30 4.21
CA SER A 76 -9.42 17.27 4.95
C SER A 76 -9.97 18.68 4.85
N ALA A 77 -10.40 19.12 3.66
CA ALA A 77 -11.03 20.43 3.48
C ALA A 77 -12.34 20.55 4.26
N LEU A 78 -13.16 19.50 4.27
CA LEU A 78 -14.37 19.43 5.08
C LEU A 78 -14.05 19.53 6.58
N LEU A 79 -13.05 18.78 7.05
CA LEU A 79 -12.61 18.82 8.44
C LEU A 79 -12.10 20.21 8.83
N PHE A 80 -11.35 20.86 7.96
CA PHE A 80 -10.89 22.23 8.17
C PHE A 80 -12.06 23.20 8.34
N ALA A 81 -13.08 23.08 7.48
CA ALA A 81 -14.28 23.91 7.51
C ALA A 81 -15.19 23.65 8.73
N ILE A 82 -15.06 22.50 9.40
CA ILE A 82 -15.81 22.21 10.63
C ILE A 82 -15.03 22.70 11.86
N VAL A 83 -13.76 22.31 11.96
CA VAL A 83 -12.95 22.50 13.17
C VAL A 83 -12.39 23.92 13.27
N HIS A 84 -12.20 24.63 12.15
CA HIS A 84 -11.61 25.97 12.10
C HIS A 84 -10.30 26.06 12.90
N PRO A 85 -9.29 25.24 12.59
CA PRO A 85 -8.08 25.16 13.39
C PRO A 85 -7.33 26.49 13.40
N ALA A 86 -6.92 26.94 14.60
CA ALA A 86 -6.10 28.14 14.76
C ALA A 86 -4.68 27.96 14.21
N ASP A 87 -4.17 26.72 14.21
CA ASP A 87 -2.85 26.36 13.69
C ASP A 87 -2.99 25.63 12.34
N PHE A 88 -2.81 26.38 11.25
CA PHE A 88 -2.85 25.84 9.90
C PHE A 88 -1.74 24.82 9.64
N GLN A 89 -0.52 25.07 10.13
CA GLN A 89 0.61 24.17 9.90
C GLN A 89 0.37 22.83 10.61
N GLY A 90 -0.02 22.88 11.89
CA GLY A 90 -0.40 21.68 12.64
C GLY A 90 -1.56 20.92 11.99
N PHE A 91 -2.51 21.62 11.37
CA PHE A 91 -3.59 20.99 10.63
C PHE A 91 -3.12 20.26 9.35
N VAL A 92 -2.22 20.87 8.58
CA VAL A 92 -1.66 20.24 7.37
C VAL A 92 -0.93 18.94 7.73
N TRP A 93 -0.08 18.97 8.75
CA TRP A 93 0.67 17.79 9.20
C TRP A 93 -0.19 16.77 9.95
N GLY A 94 -1.18 17.22 10.71
CA GLY A 94 -2.01 16.37 11.56
C GLY A 94 -3.22 15.74 10.85
N ALA A 95 -3.76 16.38 9.81
CA ALA A 95 -4.96 15.95 9.12
C ALA A 95 -4.76 15.80 7.61
N VAL A 96 -4.29 16.85 6.92
CA VAL A 96 -4.25 16.86 5.45
C VAL A 96 -3.36 15.76 4.90
N LEU A 97 -2.11 15.68 5.35
CA LEU A 97 -1.15 14.70 4.87
C LEU A 97 -1.57 13.25 5.20
N PRO A 98 -1.92 12.89 6.46
CA PRO A 98 -2.38 11.55 6.78
C PRO A 98 -3.62 11.14 5.99
N LEU A 99 -4.62 12.01 5.86
CA LEU A 99 -5.85 11.70 5.11
C LEU A 99 -5.59 11.56 3.61
N MET A 100 -4.70 12.37 3.04
CA MET A 100 -4.28 12.22 1.65
C MET A 100 -3.57 10.88 1.42
N LEU A 101 -2.62 10.51 2.30
CA LEU A 101 -1.85 9.27 2.20
C LEU A 101 -2.75 8.04 2.38
N LEU A 102 -3.63 8.05 3.38
CA LEU A 102 -4.67 7.03 3.54
C LEU A 102 -5.61 6.97 2.34
N GLY A 103 -5.95 8.13 1.77
CA GLY A 103 -6.75 8.21 0.55
C GLY A 103 -6.07 7.48 -0.60
N VAL A 104 -4.78 7.74 -0.83
CA VAL A 104 -3.98 7.04 -1.86
C VAL A 104 -4.05 5.53 -1.68
N THR A 105 -3.79 5.04 -0.47
CA THR A 105 -3.74 3.59 -0.21
C THR A 105 -5.12 2.95 -0.26
N ALA A 106 -6.15 3.57 0.34
CA ALA A 106 -7.53 3.12 0.26
C ALA A 106 -8.06 3.07 -1.18
N GLY A 107 -7.78 4.11 -1.99
CA GLY A 107 -8.22 4.16 -3.38
C GLY A 107 -7.53 3.11 -4.24
N SER A 108 -6.23 2.87 -4.02
CA SER A 108 -5.49 1.79 -4.68
C SER A 108 -6.08 0.42 -4.34
N MET A 109 -6.34 0.17 -3.06
CA MET A 109 -6.91 -1.08 -2.54
C MET A 109 -8.32 -1.30 -3.10
N ALA A 110 -9.18 -0.28 -3.08
CA ALA A 110 -10.54 -0.37 -3.58
C ALA A 110 -10.53 -0.72 -5.08
N ALA A 111 -9.68 -0.08 -5.87
CA ALA A 111 -9.51 -0.40 -7.28
C ALA A 111 -9.04 -1.86 -7.48
N SER A 112 -7.99 -2.29 -6.77
CA SER A 112 -7.46 -3.65 -6.89
C SER A 112 -8.46 -4.74 -6.48
N VAL A 113 -9.22 -4.52 -5.40
CA VAL A 113 -10.26 -5.45 -4.93
C VAL A 113 -11.46 -5.46 -5.87
N SER A 114 -11.86 -4.30 -6.39
CA SER A 114 -12.98 -4.21 -7.34
C SER A 114 -12.68 -4.93 -8.67
N ASP A 115 -11.43 -4.86 -9.13
CA ASP A 115 -10.99 -5.56 -10.34
C ASP A 115 -11.13 -7.08 -10.20
N GLU A 116 -10.73 -7.63 -9.05
CA GLU A 116 -10.89 -9.06 -8.73
C GLU A 116 -12.37 -9.45 -8.55
N LEU A 117 -13.21 -8.58 -7.97
CA LEU A 117 -14.59 -8.96 -7.66
C LEU A 117 -15.56 -8.88 -8.84
N PHE A 118 -15.36 -7.90 -9.73
CA PHE A 118 -16.36 -7.53 -10.74
C PHE A 118 -15.96 -7.84 -12.18
N SER A 119 -14.80 -8.46 -12.41
CA SER A 119 -14.37 -8.90 -13.75
C SER A 119 -14.22 -10.43 -13.90
N PRO A 120 -15.15 -11.29 -13.42
CA PRO A 120 -15.05 -12.72 -13.66
C PRO A 120 -15.42 -13.05 -15.11
N ASP A 121 -14.50 -13.68 -15.84
CA ASP A 121 -14.81 -14.35 -17.09
C ASP A 121 -15.19 -15.82 -16.79
N GLU A 122 -16.47 -16.14 -16.93
CA GLU A 122 -16.96 -17.49 -16.67
C GLU A 122 -16.44 -18.53 -17.66
N HIS A 123 -16.04 -18.10 -18.86
CA HIS A 123 -15.62 -18.98 -19.96
C HIS A 123 -14.11 -19.07 -20.16
N ALA A 124 -13.33 -18.28 -19.41
CA ALA A 124 -11.89 -18.31 -19.55
C ALA A 124 -11.29 -19.69 -19.18
N PRO A 125 -10.25 -20.15 -19.90
CA PRO A 125 -9.51 -21.38 -19.59
C PRO A 125 -9.03 -21.38 -18.13
N ARG A 126 -8.94 -22.58 -17.54
CA ARG A 126 -8.59 -22.75 -16.13
C ARG A 126 -7.53 -23.83 -15.96
N VAL A 127 -6.38 -23.44 -15.43
CA VAL A 127 -5.39 -24.35 -14.87
C VAL A 127 -5.70 -24.59 -13.40
N ALA A 128 -5.99 -25.84 -13.03
CA ALA A 128 -6.19 -26.22 -11.64
C ALA A 128 -4.86 -26.29 -10.89
N ARG A 129 -4.83 -25.75 -9.66
CA ARG A 129 -3.68 -25.94 -8.76
C ARG A 129 -3.74 -27.28 -8.08
N ALA A 130 -2.57 -27.89 -7.89
CA ALA A 130 -2.42 -29.06 -7.04
C ALA A 130 -2.49 -28.74 -5.53
N VAL A 131 -2.25 -27.48 -5.13
CA VAL A 131 -2.10 -27.06 -3.73
C VAL A 131 -3.12 -25.98 -3.37
N SER A 132 -3.72 -26.09 -2.18
CA SER A 132 -4.57 -25.06 -1.60
C SER A 132 -3.73 -23.85 -1.17
N VAL A 133 -4.09 -22.65 -1.66
CA VAL A 133 -3.35 -21.42 -1.36
C VAL A 133 -3.94 -20.68 -0.18
N THR A 134 -3.08 -20.09 0.65
CA THR A 134 -3.47 -19.29 1.82
C THR A 134 -2.88 -17.87 1.76
N ILE A 135 -3.36 -16.98 2.64
CA ILE A 135 -2.83 -15.59 2.74
C ILE A 135 -1.33 -15.58 3.03
N ARG A 136 -0.86 -16.54 3.83
CA ARG A 136 0.55 -16.65 4.25
C ARG A 136 1.49 -17.04 3.11
N ASP A 137 0.94 -17.50 1.99
CA ASP A 137 1.74 -17.79 0.80
C ASP A 137 2.00 -16.53 -0.04
N TYR A 138 1.22 -15.47 0.15
CA TYR A 138 1.38 -14.21 -0.56
C TYR A 138 2.13 -13.13 0.24
N ILE A 139 2.03 -13.16 1.57
CA ILE A 139 2.62 -12.13 2.45
C ILE A 139 3.67 -12.75 3.36
N SER A 140 4.87 -12.15 3.36
CA SER A 140 5.97 -12.55 4.25
C SER A 140 5.55 -12.51 5.73
N PRO A 141 6.03 -13.44 6.58
CA PRO A 141 5.59 -13.54 7.99
C PRO A 141 5.73 -12.25 8.78
N VAL A 142 6.83 -11.50 8.59
CA VAL A 142 7.08 -10.24 9.30
C VAL A 142 6.00 -9.20 8.98
N ARG A 143 5.65 -9.06 7.71
CA ARG A 143 4.61 -8.11 7.26
C ARG A 143 3.20 -8.57 7.65
N PHE A 144 2.98 -9.88 7.69
CA PHE A 144 1.70 -10.46 8.11
C PHE A 144 1.37 -10.12 9.57
N TRP A 145 2.36 -10.15 10.46
CA TRP A 145 2.19 -9.85 11.89
C TRP A 145 2.13 -8.35 12.23
N LEU A 146 2.38 -7.46 11.27
CA LEU A 146 2.47 -6.03 11.54
C LEU A 146 1.12 -5.42 11.93
N VAL A 147 0.06 -5.74 11.17
CA VAL A 147 -1.31 -5.28 11.46
C VAL A 147 -1.77 -5.68 12.87
N PRO A 148 -1.76 -6.97 13.27
CA PRO A 148 -2.19 -7.35 14.61
C PRO A 148 -1.29 -6.76 15.71
N ALA A 149 0.03 -6.60 15.47
CA ALA A 149 0.91 -5.95 16.42
C ALA A 149 0.55 -4.47 16.65
N LEU A 150 0.24 -3.73 15.59
CA LEU A 150 -0.18 -2.33 15.68
C LEU A 150 -1.53 -2.18 16.39
N ILE A 151 -2.50 -3.03 16.05
CA ILE A 151 -3.82 -3.02 16.71
C ILE A 151 -3.70 -3.39 18.18
N LEU A 152 -2.90 -4.41 18.51
CA LEU A 152 -2.63 -4.78 19.90
C LEU A 152 -1.99 -3.62 20.66
N THR A 153 -0.99 -2.96 20.06
CA THR A 153 -0.33 -1.80 20.66
C THR A 153 -1.31 -0.65 20.90
N ALA A 154 -2.15 -0.33 19.91
CA ALA A 154 -3.18 0.70 20.05
C ALA A 154 -4.20 0.35 21.13
N SER A 155 -4.61 -0.92 21.23
CA SER A 155 -5.53 -1.42 22.25
C SER A 155 -4.92 -1.34 23.65
N LEU A 156 -3.65 -1.72 23.80
CA LEU A 156 -2.92 -1.61 25.06
C LEU A 156 -2.79 -0.16 25.51
N LEU A 157 -2.48 0.77 24.59
CA LEU A 157 -2.49 2.20 24.89
C LEU A 157 -3.89 2.68 25.28
N ALA A 158 -4.93 2.23 24.59
CA ALA A 158 -6.29 2.62 24.92
C ALA A 158 -6.70 2.15 26.32
N VAL A 159 -6.38 0.90 26.68
CA VAL A 159 -6.58 0.34 28.03
C VAL A 159 -5.75 1.09 29.06
N MET A 160 -4.49 1.42 28.76
CA MET A 160 -3.64 2.22 29.62
C MET A 160 -4.28 3.58 29.92
N GLY A 161 -4.82 4.28 28.90
CA GLY A 161 -5.56 5.52 29.10
C GLY A 161 -6.75 5.36 30.03
N LEU A 162 -7.54 4.30 29.86
CA LEU A 162 -8.68 4.00 30.74
C LEU A 162 -8.24 3.71 32.20
N VAL A 163 -7.14 2.98 32.38
CA VAL A 163 -6.59 2.69 33.71
C VAL A 163 -6.05 3.95 34.36
N LEU A 164 -5.28 4.78 33.65
CA LEU A 164 -4.77 6.05 34.16
C LEU A 164 -5.91 7.01 34.55
N SER A 165 -7.00 6.99 33.77
CA SER A 165 -8.21 7.75 34.03
C SER A 165 -8.92 7.28 35.30
N SER A 166 -9.04 5.96 35.51
CA SER A 166 -9.70 5.41 36.70
C SER A 166 -8.96 5.64 38.00
N ILE A 167 -7.62 5.78 37.96
CA ILE A 167 -6.80 6.13 39.13
C ILE A 167 -6.58 7.65 39.29
N GLY A 168 -7.23 8.48 38.46
CA GLY A 168 -7.18 9.94 38.55
C GLY A 168 -5.86 10.58 38.11
N VAL A 169 -5.04 9.86 37.31
CA VAL A 169 -3.78 10.40 36.77
C VAL A 169 -4.01 11.25 35.53
N ILE A 170 -5.06 10.98 34.77
CA ILE A 170 -5.44 11.77 33.59
C ILE A 170 -6.90 12.19 33.64
N ASP A 171 -7.22 13.31 32.99
CA ASP A 171 -8.57 13.87 32.88
C ASP A 171 -9.43 13.05 31.88
N PRO A 172 -10.46 12.31 32.35
CA PRO A 172 -11.25 11.42 31.49
C PRO A 172 -11.96 12.13 30.32
N PRO A 173 -12.70 13.25 30.52
CA PRO A 173 -13.26 14.05 29.43
C PRO A 173 -12.26 14.36 28.31
N ARG A 174 -11.07 14.89 28.64
CA ARG A 174 -10.04 15.21 27.62
C ARG A 174 -9.55 13.99 26.86
N TYR A 175 -9.45 12.84 27.53
CA TYR A 175 -9.09 11.59 26.89
C TYR A 175 -10.16 11.15 25.87
N PHE A 176 -11.44 11.20 26.22
CA PHE A 176 -12.54 10.81 25.32
C PHE A 176 -12.80 11.82 24.20
N GLU A 177 -12.49 13.10 24.42
CA GLU A 177 -12.50 14.13 23.38
C GLU A 177 -11.37 13.94 22.36
N SER A 178 -10.24 13.37 22.78
CA SER A 178 -9.20 12.94 21.85
C SER A 178 -9.77 11.81 20.99
N SER A 179 -9.70 11.94 19.67
CA SER A 179 -10.27 10.97 18.72
C SER A 179 -9.66 9.55 18.82
N ALA A 180 -8.78 9.30 19.80
CA ALA A 180 -8.15 8.04 20.15
C ALA A 180 -9.10 6.83 20.10
N VAL A 181 -10.20 6.89 20.86
CA VAL A 181 -11.15 5.76 20.95
C VAL A 181 -11.79 5.46 19.60
N TRP A 182 -12.16 6.51 18.88
CA TRP A 182 -12.80 6.39 17.56
C TRP A 182 -11.83 5.85 16.50
N VAL A 183 -10.59 6.32 16.47
CA VAL A 183 -9.57 5.83 15.53
C VAL A 183 -9.18 4.39 15.85
N ALA A 184 -9.06 4.02 17.13
CA ALA A 184 -8.82 2.64 17.52
C ALA A 184 -9.97 1.70 17.12
N ALA A 185 -11.22 2.11 17.35
CA ALA A 185 -12.38 1.36 16.91
C ALA A 185 -12.42 1.20 15.39
N LEU A 186 -12.13 2.28 14.65
CA LEU A 186 -12.03 2.25 13.19
C LEU A 186 -10.95 1.28 12.71
N ALA A 187 -9.78 1.25 13.34
CA ALA A 187 -8.70 0.33 13.01
C ALA A 187 -9.12 -1.14 13.18
N VAL A 188 -9.83 -1.46 14.25
CA VAL A 188 -10.37 -2.81 14.48
C VAL A 188 -11.40 -3.19 13.41
N VAL A 189 -12.34 -2.30 13.11
CA VAL A 189 -13.36 -2.54 12.07
C VAL A 189 -12.71 -2.76 10.71
N LEU A 190 -11.73 -1.94 10.34
CA LEU A 190 -11.03 -2.07 9.07
C LEU A 190 -10.19 -3.33 8.99
N ALA A 191 -9.55 -3.76 10.08
CA ALA A 191 -8.81 -5.02 10.11
C ALA A 191 -9.72 -6.24 9.95
N ILE A 192 -10.92 -6.22 10.54
CA ILE A 192 -11.92 -7.27 10.34
C ILE A 192 -12.40 -7.27 8.88
N GLY A 193 -12.76 -6.09 8.36
CA GLY A 193 -13.22 -5.93 6.98
C GLY A 193 -12.18 -6.37 5.95
N GLY A 194 -10.91 -6.02 6.18
CA GLY A 194 -9.84 -6.40 5.29
C GLY A 194 -9.44 -7.88 5.44
N ALA A 195 -9.51 -8.49 6.63
CA ALA A 195 -9.40 -9.94 6.75
C ALA A 195 -10.50 -10.68 5.94
N ILE A 196 -11.71 -10.13 5.88
CA ILE A 196 -12.80 -10.63 5.03
C ILE A 196 -12.46 -10.42 3.55
N ALA A 197 -12.04 -9.22 3.15
CA ALA A 197 -11.65 -8.90 1.78
C ALA A 197 -10.50 -9.80 1.28
N ALA A 198 -9.48 -10.05 2.11
CA ALA A 198 -8.37 -10.95 1.80
C ALA A 198 -8.83 -12.37 1.51
N ARG A 199 -9.77 -12.89 2.32
CA ARG A 199 -10.37 -14.22 2.10
C ARG A 199 -11.17 -14.27 0.80
N ILE A 200 -11.90 -13.21 0.48
CA ILE A 200 -12.66 -13.10 -0.76
C ILE A 200 -11.73 -13.10 -1.97
N VAL A 201 -10.67 -12.28 -1.94
CA VAL A 201 -9.65 -12.20 -3.02
C VAL A 201 -9.00 -13.54 -3.27
N ILE A 202 -8.63 -14.29 -2.23
CA ILE A 202 -7.99 -15.62 -2.39
C ILE A 202 -8.96 -16.67 -2.92
N ARG A 203 -10.22 -16.64 -2.47
CA ARG A 203 -11.26 -17.56 -2.93
C ARG A 203 -11.72 -17.25 -4.36
N HIS A 204 -11.43 -16.07 -4.88
CA HIS A 204 -11.78 -15.72 -6.25
C HIS A 204 -11.08 -16.65 -7.24
N LYS A 205 -11.82 -17.12 -8.25
CA LYS A 205 -11.29 -18.05 -9.25
C LYS A 205 -10.40 -17.29 -10.24
N GLN A 206 -9.27 -17.87 -10.64
CA GLN A 206 -8.37 -17.26 -11.61
C GLN A 206 -8.57 -17.91 -12.98
N ALA A 207 -8.76 -17.06 -13.99
CA ALA A 207 -8.59 -17.42 -15.38
C ALA A 207 -7.09 -17.55 -15.68
N ALA A 208 -6.68 -18.68 -16.24
CA ALA A 208 -5.32 -18.90 -16.72
C ALA A 208 -5.33 -20.03 -17.75
N SER A 209 -4.77 -19.76 -18.92
CA SER A 209 -4.58 -20.71 -20.02
C SER A 209 -3.31 -21.54 -19.86
N ASP A 210 -2.27 -20.96 -19.24
CA ASP A 210 -1.00 -21.64 -18.96
C ASP A 210 -0.50 -21.36 -17.52
N GLN A 211 0.65 -21.95 -17.17
CA GLN A 211 1.25 -21.76 -15.85
C GLN A 211 1.82 -20.35 -15.64
N LEU A 212 2.28 -19.69 -16.70
CA LEU A 212 2.89 -18.36 -16.61
C LEU A 212 1.82 -17.28 -16.37
N GLU A 213 0.69 -17.36 -17.06
CA GLU A 213 -0.49 -16.55 -16.85
C GLU A 213 -1.04 -16.75 -15.43
N LEU A 214 -1.04 -17.98 -14.92
CA LEU A 214 -1.40 -18.26 -13.53
C LEU A 214 -0.43 -17.60 -12.54
N ALA A 215 0.88 -17.60 -12.83
CA ALA A 215 1.89 -16.94 -12.02
C ALA A 215 1.75 -15.40 -12.04
N TRP A 216 1.42 -14.81 -13.18
CA TRP A 216 1.10 -13.38 -13.30
C TRP A 216 -0.17 -13.01 -12.53
N SER A 217 -1.20 -13.84 -12.60
CA SER A 217 -2.41 -13.67 -11.81
C SER A 217 -2.11 -13.68 -10.30
N ASP A 218 -1.20 -14.56 -9.87
CA ASP A 218 -0.71 -14.58 -8.49
C ASP A 218 0.10 -13.34 -8.09
N ALA A 219 0.94 -12.83 -8.98
CA ALA A 219 1.70 -11.61 -8.71
C ALA A 219 0.76 -10.42 -8.45
N LEU A 220 -0.29 -10.29 -9.26
CA LEU A 220 -1.28 -9.24 -9.13
C LEU A 220 -2.15 -9.41 -7.88
N ARG A 221 -2.50 -10.65 -7.54
CA ARG A 221 -3.17 -10.98 -6.28
C ARG A 221 -2.31 -10.68 -5.06
N ALA A 222 -1.03 -11.04 -5.11
CA ALA A 222 -0.05 -10.71 -4.08
C ALA A 222 0.04 -9.19 -3.87
N ASP A 223 0.08 -8.42 -4.97
CA ASP A 223 0.10 -6.95 -4.89
C ASP A 223 -1.19 -6.38 -4.27
N THR A 224 -2.33 -6.97 -4.60
CA THR A 224 -3.63 -6.58 -4.02
C THR A 224 -3.67 -6.82 -2.51
N LEU A 225 -3.28 -8.02 -2.07
CA LEU A 225 -3.19 -8.37 -0.65
C LEU A 225 -2.16 -7.50 0.07
N ARG A 226 -1.04 -7.19 -0.57
CA ARG A 226 -0.02 -6.27 -0.04
C ARG A 226 -0.57 -4.86 0.15
N ASN A 227 -1.27 -4.29 -0.84
CA ASN A 227 -1.87 -2.95 -0.72
C ASN A 227 -2.92 -2.90 0.39
N LEU A 228 -3.68 -3.99 0.58
CA LEU A 228 -4.60 -4.13 1.71
C LEU A 228 -3.88 -4.10 3.07
N TRP A 229 -2.81 -4.90 3.23
CA TRP A 229 -2.02 -4.89 4.48
C TRP A 229 -1.31 -3.57 4.74
N VAL A 230 -0.86 -2.86 3.70
CA VAL A 230 -0.30 -1.51 3.81
C VAL A 230 -1.34 -0.58 4.42
N PHE A 231 -2.53 -0.53 3.82
CA PHE A 231 -3.61 0.32 4.29
C PHE A 231 -4.02 0.02 5.74
N GLU A 232 -4.22 -1.26 6.07
CA GLU A 232 -4.52 -1.67 7.44
C GLU A 232 -3.42 -1.29 8.43
N SER A 233 -2.15 -1.43 8.03
CA SER A 233 -1.01 -1.05 8.88
C SER A 233 -0.95 0.46 9.10
N GLU A 234 -1.21 1.28 8.07
CA GLU A 234 -1.24 2.73 8.19
C GLU A 234 -2.33 3.20 9.15
N VAL A 235 -3.53 2.62 9.04
CA VAL A 235 -4.63 2.88 9.98
C VAL A 235 -4.28 2.40 11.40
N GLY A 236 -3.71 1.20 11.53
CA GLY A 236 -3.27 0.67 12.82
C GLY A 236 -2.21 1.57 13.48
N TRP A 237 -1.27 2.11 12.71
CA TRP A 237 -0.28 3.06 13.20
C TRP A 237 -0.91 4.37 13.64
N LEU A 238 -1.87 4.90 12.88
CA LEU A 238 -2.62 6.08 13.31
C LEU A 238 -3.37 5.82 14.62
N ALA A 239 -3.97 4.64 14.80
CA ALA A 239 -4.59 4.30 16.07
C ALA A 239 -3.59 4.31 17.24
N VAL A 240 -2.37 3.79 17.05
CA VAL A 240 -1.29 3.88 18.05
C VAL A 240 -0.97 5.34 18.38
N VAL A 241 -0.77 6.16 17.35
CA VAL A 241 -0.42 7.58 17.52
C VAL A 241 -1.52 8.36 18.22
N PHE A 242 -2.77 8.20 17.79
CA PHE A 242 -3.91 8.91 18.39
C PHE A 242 -4.19 8.44 19.83
N ALA A 243 -4.02 7.15 20.14
CA ALA A 243 -4.11 6.66 21.52
C ALA A 243 -3.03 7.29 22.42
N GLY A 244 -1.78 7.36 21.93
CA GLY A 244 -0.70 8.07 22.63
C GLY A 244 -0.99 9.56 22.83
N LEU A 245 -1.49 10.24 21.79
CA LEU A 245 -1.90 11.65 21.85
C LEU A 245 -2.98 11.87 22.92
N GLY A 246 -3.96 10.97 22.98
CA GLY A 246 -5.05 11.06 23.93
C GLY A 246 -4.57 11.03 25.37
N ILE A 247 -3.66 10.11 25.69
CA ILE A 247 -3.04 10.04 27.02
C ILE A 247 -2.26 11.32 27.31
N LEU A 248 -1.42 11.79 26.37
CA LEU A 248 -0.60 12.99 26.55
C LEU A 248 -1.44 14.25 26.80
N ARG A 249 -2.56 14.40 26.07
CA ARG A 249 -3.49 15.53 26.27
C ARG A 249 -4.22 15.49 27.59
N ALA A 250 -4.52 14.29 28.08
CA ALA A 250 -5.27 14.09 29.31
C ALA A 250 -4.41 14.22 30.57
N LEU A 251 -3.08 14.20 30.47
CA LEU A 251 -2.13 14.30 31.60
C LEU A 251 -2.08 15.68 32.32
N ASP A 252 -3.03 16.59 32.05
CA ASP A 252 -3.20 17.91 32.70
C ASP A 252 -1.90 18.67 33.02
N THR A 253 -0.93 18.62 32.10
CA THR A 253 0.27 19.45 32.24
C THR A 253 -0.07 20.87 31.76
N PRO A 254 0.21 21.92 32.55
CA PRO A 254 -0.20 23.30 32.25
C PRO A 254 0.45 23.89 30.97
N ILE A 255 1.36 23.14 30.37
CA ILE A 255 1.99 23.46 29.09
C ILE A 255 2.00 22.13 28.33
N GLU A 256 1.01 21.88 27.46
CA GLU A 256 1.18 20.86 26.42
C GLU A 256 2.40 21.30 25.60
N PRO A 257 3.57 20.64 25.74
CA PRO A 257 4.77 21.18 25.15
C PRO A 257 4.57 21.17 23.64
N GLN A 258 4.74 22.33 22.99
CA GLN A 258 4.57 22.43 21.54
C GLN A 258 5.41 21.39 20.79
N TRP A 259 6.59 21.04 21.33
CA TRP A 259 7.44 19.98 20.81
C TRP A 259 6.77 18.60 20.83
N ALA A 260 5.96 18.27 21.84
CA ALA A 260 5.31 16.97 21.93
C ALA A 260 4.29 16.79 20.81
N ARG A 261 3.52 17.84 20.50
CA ARG A 261 2.60 17.87 19.35
C ARG A 261 3.34 17.69 18.03
N ILE A 262 4.46 18.42 17.84
CA ILE A 262 5.28 18.33 16.63
C ILE A 262 5.86 16.92 16.46
N VAL A 263 6.47 16.37 17.51
CA VAL A 263 7.05 15.02 17.48
C VAL A 263 5.98 14.00 17.12
N LEU A 264 4.78 14.13 17.68
CA LEU A 264 3.71 13.17 17.42
C LEU A 264 3.13 13.28 16.00
N GLN A 265 2.93 14.50 15.48
CA GLN A 265 2.52 14.72 14.09
C GLN A 265 3.57 14.19 13.10
N LEU A 266 4.85 14.45 13.37
CA LEU A 266 5.93 13.90 12.56
C LEU A 266 5.96 12.37 12.66
N SER A 267 5.75 11.80 13.84
CA SER A 267 5.70 10.35 14.04
C SER A 267 4.54 9.71 13.26
N ALA A 268 3.37 10.34 13.18
CA ALA A 268 2.25 9.87 12.35
C ALA A 268 2.67 9.74 10.88
N ASN A 269 3.20 10.81 10.31
CA ASN A 269 3.58 10.86 8.90
C ASN A 269 4.78 9.97 8.58
N LEU A 270 5.83 10.03 9.40
CA LEU A 270 7.03 9.22 9.24
C LEU A 270 6.72 7.73 9.39
N GLY A 271 5.84 7.35 10.31
CA GLY A 271 5.44 5.97 10.45
C GLY A 271 4.62 5.47 9.26
N ILE A 272 3.70 6.27 8.70
CA ILE A 272 3.02 5.92 7.43
C ILE A 272 4.06 5.69 6.33
N ILE A 273 4.96 6.65 6.11
CA ILE A 273 6.01 6.55 5.08
C ILE A 273 6.89 5.31 5.32
N ALA A 274 7.30 5.06 6.57
CA ALA A 274 8.11 3.90 6.94
C ALA A 274 7.37 2.60 6.66
N LEU A 275 6.08 2.50 6.99
CA LEU A 275 5.24 1.35 6.68
C LEU A 275 5.16 1.13 5.17
N SER A 276 4.80 2.16 4.41
CA SER A 276 4.76 2.04 2.95
C SER A 276 6.13 1.58 2.42
N ARG A 277 7.25 2.04 2.99
CA ARG A 277 8.59 1.58 2.62
C ARG A 277 8.85 0.11 2.98
N VAL A 278 8.48 -0.34 4.18
CA VAL A 278 8.63 -1.74 4.63
C VAL A 278 7.91 -2.71 3.70
N PHE A 279 6.74 -2.31 3.18
CA PHE A 279 5.98 -3.13 2.23
C PHE A 279 6.48 -3.03 0.78
N ASN A 280 7.18 -1.97 0.41
CA ASN A 280 7.71 -1.77 -0.95
C ASN A 280 9.17 -2.23 -1.10
N TYR A 281 9.93 -2.34 0.00
CA TYR A 281 11.35 -2.70 -0.01
C TYR A 281 11.58 -4.19 0.28
N GLY A 282 12.66 -4.78 -0.24
CA GLY A 282 13.18 -6.09 0.17
C GLY A 282 12.25 -7.28 -0.13
N GLY A 283 12.12 -7.65 -1.40
CA GLY A 283 11.41 -8.88 -1.79
C GLY A 283 9.93 -8.95 -1.40
N GLY A 284 9.30 -7.81 -1.08
CA GLY A 284 7.87 -7.81 -0.74
C GLY A 284 6.97 -8.28 -1.86
N ARG A 285 7.43 -8.13 -3.10
CA ARG A 285 6.72 -8.54 -4.30
C ARG A 285 7.15 -9.91 -4.83
N ASN A 286 8.28 -10.46 -4.41
CA ASN A 286 8.74 -11.78 -4.87
C ASN A 286 8.48 -12.91 -3.86
N TYR A 287 8.03 -12.60 -2.63
CA TYR A 287 7.74 -13.63 -1.62
C TYR A 287 6.76 -14.72 -2.11
N PHE A 288 5.71 -14.33 -2.84
CA PHE A 288 4.77 -15.30 -3.41
C PHE A 288 5.45 -16.24 -4.42
N ARG A 289 6.44 -15.74 -5.17
CA ARG A 289 7.19 -16.52 -6.16
C ARG A 289 7.96 -17.63 -5.48
N TYR A 290 8.73 -17.31 -4.44
CA TYR A 290 9.48 -18.33 -3.68
C TYR A 290 8.58 -19.41 -3.07
N ARG A 291 7.35 -19.04 -2.71
CA ARG A 291 6.43 -19.97 -2.04
C ARG A 291 5.58 -20.81 -2.99
N LEU A 292 5.09 -20.21 -4.07
CA LEU A 292 4.12 -20.82 -4.99
C LEU A 292 4.77 -21.29 -6.30
N TRP A 293 5.87 -20.67 -6.70
CA TRP A 293 6.50 -20.84 -8.01
C TRP A 293 8.03 -21.04 -7.92
N PRO A 294 8.53 -21.96 -7.07
CA PRO A 294 9.98 -22.14 -6.91
C PRO A 294 10.68 -22.54 -8.22
N ILE A 295 10.01 -23.34 -9.06
CA ILE A 295 10.58 -23.89 -10.30
C ILE A 295 10.76 -22.83 -11.39
N LEU A 296 9.95 -21.75 -11.39
CA LEU A 296 10.06 -20.69 -12.39
C LEU A 296 11.33 -19.82 -12.19
N GLY A 297 12.01 -19.94 -11.05
CA GLY A 297 13.24 -19.22 -10.76
C GLY A 297 14.50 -19.83 -11.38
N ASP A 298 14.56 -21.16 -11.53
CA ASP A 298 15.77 -21.88 -11.97
C ASP A 298 15.97 -21.90 -13.50
N VAL A 299 14.91 -21.64 -14.28
CA VAL A 299 14.97 -21.73 -15.75
C VAL A 299 15.71 -20.55 -16.40
N GLY A 300 16.05 -19.51 -15.63
CA GLY A 300 16.85 -18.37 -16.10
C GLY A 300 18.34 -18.65 -16.24
N GLU A 301 18.80 -19.82 -15.78
CA GLU A 301 20.17 -20.32 -15.95
C GLU A 301 20.21 -21.54 -16.89
N ILE A 302 19.19 -21.70 -17.76
CA ILE A 302 19.40 -22.46 -18.98
C ILE A 302 20.25 -21.58 -19.86
N VAL A 303 21.55 -21.83 -19.74
CA VAL A 303 22.67 -21.43 -20.57
C VAL A 303 22.21 -21.02 -21.96
N ASP A 304 22.66 -19.85 -22.38
CA ASP A 304 22.70 -19.45 -23.78
C ASP A 304 23.69 -20.37 -24.52
N ASP A 305 23.36 -21.67 -24.62
CA ASP A 305 24.12 -22.67 -25.38
C ASP A 305 24.06 -22.33 -26.89
N SER A 306 23.32 -21.28 -27.29
CA SER A 306 23.38 -20.71 -28.65
C SER A 306 24.61 -19.84 -28.92
N GLU A 307 25.40 -19.44 -27.91
CA GLU A 307 26.69 -18.75 -28.14
C GLU A 307 27.88 -19.71 -28.34
N GLU A 308 27.71 -21.03 -28.16
CA GLU A 308 28.84 -21.99 -28.33
C GLU A 308 29.05 -22.48 -29.79
N ASP A 309 28.06 -22.33 -30.68
CA ASP A 309 28.15 -22.87 -32.06
C ASP A 309 28.76 -21.88 -33.09
N ASP A 310 28.83 -20.57 -32.78
CA ASP A 310 29.42 -19.57 -33.69
C ASP A 310 30.96 -19.52 -33.62
N SER A 311 31.58 -20.27 -32.70
CA SER A 311 33.04 -20.32 -32.56
C SER A 311 33.72 -21.42 -33.39
N GLU A 312 33.00 -22.45 -33.84
CA GLU A 312 33.57 -23.50 -34.71
C GLU A 312 33.55 -23.13 -36.21
N GLU A 313 32.61 -22.30 -36.68
CA GLU A 313 32.56 -21.91 -38.11
C GLU A 313 33.65 -20.86 -38.49
N SER A 314 34.25 -20.18 -37.51
CA SER A 314 35.33 -19.20 -37.75
C SER A 314 36.69 -19.86 -38.03
N ASP A 315 36.95 -21.04 -37.47
CA ASP A 315 38.24 -21.72 -37.61
C ASP A 315 38.33 -22.55 -38.91
N ASP A 316 37.22 -23.11 -39.39
CA ASP A 316 37.19 -23.80 -40.69
C ASP A 316 37.29 -22.83 -41.88
N ALA A 317 36.74 -21.61 -41.76
CA ALA A 317 36.92 -20.56 -42.77
C ALA A 317 38.38 -20.09 -42.88
N ARG A 318 39.15 -20.12 -41.79
CA ARG A 318 40.58 -19.75 -41.79
C ARG A 318 41.52 -20.88 -42.25
N ALA A 319 41.07 -22.14 -42.20
CA ALA A 319 41.86 -23.27 -42.68
C ALA A 319 41.89 -23.39 -44.22
N ALA A 320 40.86 -22.91 -44.92
CA ALA A 320 40.77 -22.95 -46.38
C ALA A 320 41.74 -21.97 -47.10
N GLU A 321 42.20 -20.92 -46.43
CA GLU A 321 43.05 -19.87 -47.03
C GLU A 321 44.56 -20.19 -46.98
N ARG A 322 44.97 -21.35 -46.42
CA ARG A 322 46.37 -21.74 -46.21
C ARG A 322 46.87 -22.96 -46.98
N ARG A 323 46.26 -23.31 -48.12
CA ARG A 323 46.82 -24.35 -49.01
C ARG A 323 47.41 -23.74 -50.30
N PRO A 324 48.74 -23.77 -50.47
CA PRO A 324 49.40 -23.41 -51.74
C PRO A 324 49.24 -24.50 -52.81
#